data_AF-A0A7Y5IXU8-F1
#
_entry.id   AF-A0A7Y5IXU8-F1
#
_cell.length_a   1.000
_cell.length_b   1.000
_cell.length_c   1.000
_cell.angle_alpha   90.00
_cell.angle_beta   90.00
_cell.angle_gamma   90.00
#
_symmetry.space_group_name_H-M   'P 1'
#
loop_
_entity.id
_entity.type
_entity.pdbx_description
1 polymer ?
#
loop_
_entity_poly.entity_id
_entity_poly.type
_entity_poly.pdbx_seq_one_letter_code
_entity_poly.pdbx_strand_id
1 'polypeptide(L)'
;NRGPMVCWAADLVRSVVHIQQGVPVVRDGVPAPDGAAPLDDNILKAEDGLVLDWRHDRAFHGEAGFAFFDIPVADHLRQWLISSVLWVSREVGIPLPRLGYFPKGASAIAHLSLDTDGNDPELAGFMLDRLKENGVRATWCNILPCYPRDSRVFERIREEGHEIAFHYDSGSDPRIGFRWNREEFLTQYHQVCRAAGVDRILTNKNHYTRWEGGTEFFEWCVEVGVEIESTRGPSKPGTIGFPFGSCHPWFPLDRLGKRIGCLEFPFLTQDPVVTVPACVTGDLHRAVRSVEGIAHFLFHPAHIRKPGVAEALSQVLTEGKSYGGEWWTAAEISAWERRRRAALADARKGDWSAATRTDTDWTGLE
;
A
#
# COMPACT_ATOMS: atom_id res chain seq x y z
N ASN A 1 24.53 1.03 40.09
CA ASN A 1 24.63 0.89 38.62
C ASN A 1 23.75 1.94 37.96
N ARG A 2 24.32 2.82 37.13
CA ARG A 2 23.54 3.69 36.24
C ARG A 2 23.38 2.94 34.92
N GLY A 3 22.15 2.67 34.50
CA GLY A 3 21.87 2.08 33.19
C GLY A 3 21.92 3.14 32.09
N PRO A 4 22.06 2.74 30.82
CA PRO A 4 21.94 3.66 29.69
C PRO A 4 20.53 4.24 29.63
N MET A 5 20.43 5.52 29.24
CA MET A 5 19.17 6.22 29.00
C MET A 5 19.21 6.79 27.59
N VAL A 6 18.18 6.50 26.79
CA VAL A 6 17.98 7.11 25.48
C VAL A 6 16.89 8.16 25.60
N CYS A 7 17.20 9.39 25.18
CA CYS A 7 16.24 10.48 25.11
C CYS A 7 16.13 10.96 23.67
N TRP A 8 14.89 11.05 23.19
CA TRP A 8 14.57 11.69 21.92
C TRP A 8 14.05 13.09 22.20
N ALA A 9 14.59 14.10 21.49
CA ALA A 9 14.09 15.46 21.60
C ALA A 9 12.66 15.60 21.02
N ALA A 10 12.32 14.76 20.04
CA ALA A 10 11.02 14.74 19.39
C ALA A 10 10.19 13.51 19.82
N ASP A 11 8.87 13.65 19.77
CA ASP A 11 7.93 12.54 19.99
C ASP A 11 7.82 11.68 18.72
N LEU A 12 8.74 10.70 18.59
CA LEU A 12 8.81 9.86 17.40
C LEU A 12 7.55 9.04 17.17
N VAL A 13 6.90 8.56 18.23
CA VAL A 13 5.69 7.71 18.12
C VAL A 13 4.55 8.53 17.56
N ARG A 14 4.32 9.73 18.11
CA ARG A 14 3.30 10.64 17.59
C ARG A 14 3.61 11.10 16.17
N SER A 15 4.87 11.38 15.84
CA SER A 15 5.26 11.73 14.48
C SER A 15 4.94 10.63 13.48
N VAL A 16 5.27 9.36 13.78
CA VAL A 16 4.93 8.22 12.91
C VAL A 16 3.42 8.15 12.67
N VAL A 17 2.62 8.20 13.73
CA VAL A 17 1.15 8.14 13.61
C VAL A 17 0.62 9.32 12.81
N HIS A 18 1.13 10.54 13.05
CA HIS A 18 0.68 11.73 12.36
C HIS A 18 1.01 11.70 10.87
N ILE A 19 2.22 11.28 10.50
CA ILE A 19 2.65 11.16 9.10
C ILE A 19 1.84 10.09 8.37
N GLN A 20 1.69 8.90 8.97
CA GLN A 20 0.95 7.79 8.37
C GLN A 20 -0.54 8.13 8.22
N GLN A 21 -1.18 8.68 9.25
CA GLN A 21 -2.61 8.97 9.23
C GLN A 21 -2.99 10.28 8.52
N GLY A 22 -2.07 11.23 8.43
CA GLY A 22 -2.37 12.56 7.92
C GLY A 22 -3.39 13.31 8.78
N VAL A 23 -4.12 14.23 8.14
CA VAL A 23 -5.27 14.94 8.69
C VAL A 23 -6.55 14.57 7.93
N PRO A 24 -7.75 14.77 8.53
CA PRO A 24 -9.01 14.55 7.83
C PRO A 24 -9.12 15.38 6.54
N VAL A 25 -9.54 14.73 5.46
CA VAL A 25 -9.78 15.37 4.16
C VAL A 25 -11.17 15.98 4.15
N VAL A 26 -11.24 17.30 4.30
CA VAL A 26 -12.51 18.07 4.29
C VAL A 26 -12.52 19.17 3.23
N ARG A 27 -11.39 19.34 2.54
CA ARG A 27 -11.13 20.30 1.47
C ARG A 27 -9.86 19.85 0.74
N ASP A 28 -9.65 20.37 -0.45
CA ASP A 28 -8.42 20.17 -1.21
C ASP A 28 -7.17 20.56 -0.40
N GLY A 29 -6.08 19.85 -0.67
CA GLY A 29 -4.78 20.08 -0.08
C GLY A 29 -4.13 21.37 -0.56
N VAL A 30 -3.04 21.75 0.10
CA VAL A 30 -2.23 22.90 -0.34
C VAL A 30 -1.31 22.43 -1.48
N PRO A 31 -1.36 23.03 -2.68
CA PRO A 31 -0.49 22.64 -3.78
C PRO A 31 1.00 22.77 -3.45
N ALA A 32 1.83 21.94 -4.09
CA ALA A 32 3.27 22.10 -4.00
C ALA A 32 3.70 23.46 -4.60
N PRO A 33 4.60 24.23 -3.95
CA PRO A 33 5.01 25.56 -4.43
C PRO A 33 5.71 25.58 -5.80
N ASP A 34 6.20 24.43 -6.26
CA ASP A 34 6.85 24.24 -7.56
C ASP A 34 5.87 23.80 -8.67
N GLY A 35 4.58 23.66 -8.35
CA GLY A 35 3.55 23.25 -9.29
C GLY A 35 3.52 21.74 -9.60
N ALA A 36 4.39 20.93 -9.00
CA ALA A 36 4.46 19.49 -9.29
C ALA A 36 3.27 18.68 -8.72
N ALA A 37 2.55 19.23 -7.75
CA ALA A 37 1.35 18.64 -7.16
C ALA A 37 0.23 19.68 -6.99
N PRO A 38 -0.58 19.94 -8.04
CA PRO A 38 -1.77 20.77 -7.95
C PRO A 38 -2.90 20.00 -7.26
N LEU A 39 -2.93 20.06 -5.93
CA LEU A 39 -3.95 19.38 -5.11
C LEU A 39 -5.29 20.13 -5.06
N ASP A 40 -5.31 21.39 -5.50
CA ASP A 40 -6.49 22.26 -5.60
C ASP A 40 -7.32 22.01 -6.86
N ASP A 41 -7.56 20.74 -7.19
CA ASP A 41 -8.23 20.31 -8.41
C ASP A 41 -9.75 20.07 -8.24
N ASN A 42 -10.32 20.46 -7.10
CA ASN A 42 -11.73 20.28 -6.71
C ASN A 42 -12.15 18.81 -6.58
N ILE A 43 -11.20 17.90 -6.39
CA ILE A 43 -11.45 16.49 -6.11
C ILE A 43 -10.68 16.13 -4.84
N LEU A 44 -11.40 16.03 -3.72
CA LEU A 44 -10.91 15.42 -2.48
C LEU A 44 -10.27 14.04 -2.71
N LYS A 45 -9.01 13.90 -2.34
CA LYS A 45 -8.18 12.69 -2.45
C LYS A 45 -7.44 12.47 -1.15
N ALA A 46 -6.97 11.23 -0.95
CA ALA A 46 -6.21 10.85 0.23
C ALA A 46 -5.06 11.84 0.54
N GLU A 47 -4.30 12.23 -0.49
CA GLU A 47 -3.13 13.11 -0.36
C GLU A 47 -3.45 14.56 0.03
N ASP A 48 -4.71 15.00 0.00
CA ASP A 48 -5.10 16.31 0.56
C ASP A 48 -4.89 16.38 2.07
N GLY A 49 -4.85 15.21 2.72
CA GLY A 49 -4.57 15.05 4.14
C GLY A 49 -3.09 14.86 4.48
N LEU A 50 -2.17 14.96 3.52
CA LEU A 50 -0.73 14.77 3.79
C LEU A 50 -0.20 15.86 4.73
N VAL A 51 0.82 15.52 5.52
CA VAL A 51 1.38 16.41 6.56
C VAL A 51 2.88 16.65 6.40
N LEU A 52 3.50 16.00 5.41
CA LEU A 52 4.91 16.21 5.08
C LEU A 52 5.10 17.56 4.39
N ASP A 53 6.27 18.16 4.58
CA ASP A 53 6.61 19.48 4.08
C ASP A 53 7.15 19.43 2.65
N TRP A 54 6.57 20.26 1.77
CA TRP A 54 6.92 20.30 0.36
C TRP A 54 8.39 20.65 0.06
N ARG A 55 9.08 21.34 0.97
CA ARG A 55 10.47 21.80 0.79
C ARG A 55 11.48 20.88 1.46
N HIS A 56 11.14 20.31 2.62
CA HIS A 56 12.08 19.56 3.44
C HIS A 56 11.98 18.04 3.24
N ASP A 57 10.80 17.52 2.92
CA ASP A 57 10.55 16.09 2.84
C ASP A 57 10.56 15.55 1.39
N ARG A 58 10.92 16.39 0.41
CA ARG A 58 11.08 16.00 -0.98
C ARG A 58 12.51 16.24 -1.48
N ALA A 59 12.98 15.37 -2.37
CA ALA A 59 14.23 15.54 -3.08
C ALA A 59 13.99 15.77 -4.58
N PHE A 60 14.75 16.69 -5.17
CA PHE A 60 14.69 16.95 -6.62
C PHE A 60 15.40 15.85 -7.40
N HIS A 61 14.70 15.26 -8.37
CA HIS A 61 15.25 14.23 -9.25
C HIS A 61 15.56 14.81 -10.63
N GLY A 62 16.85 14.91 -10.96
CA GLY A 62 17.33 15.63 -12.15
C GLY A 62 16.76 15.15 -13.48
N GLU A 63 16.60 13.83 -13.65
CA GLU A 63 16.03 13.25 -14.87
C GLU A 63 14.50 13.36 -14.92
N ALA A 64 13.84 13.35 -13.76
CA ALA A 64 12.38 13.46 -13.70
C ALA A 64 11.92 14.92 -13.86
N GLY A 65 12.78 15.87 -13.45
CA GLY A 65 12.52 17.31 -13.58
C GLY A 65 11.64 17.90 -12.47
N PHE A 66 11.36 17.14 -11.41
CA PHE A 66 10.56 17.59 -10.26
C PHE A 66 11.04 16.93 -8.96
N ALA A 67 10.57 17.47 -7.83
CA ALA A 67 10.83 16.90 -6.52
C ALA A 67 9.67 16.01 -6.04
N PHE A 68 9.98 14.93 -5.34
CA PHE A 68 9.00 13.99 -4.78
C PHE A 68 9.47 13.44 -3.42
N PHE A 69 8.58 12.75 -2.70
CA PHE A 69 8.87 12.18 -1.36
C PHE A 69 9.68 10.90 -1.52
N ASP A 70 11.00 10.99 -1.61
CA ASP A 70 11.91 9.88 -1.90
C ASP A 70 12.30 9.05 -0.67
N ILE A 71 11.93 9.50 0.53
CA ILE A 71 12.29 8.87 1.81
C ILE A 71 11.03 8.41 2.57
N PRO A 72 10.95 7.13 3.01
CA PRO A 72 9.89 6.65 3.90
C PRO A 72 10.17 7.11 5.33
N VAL A 73 9.95 8.40 5.60
CA VAL A 73 10.34 9.06 6.86
C VAL A 73 9.76 8.34 8.09
N ALA A 74 8.48 7.97 8.07
CA ALA A 74 7.84 7.28 9.19
C ALA A 74 8.48 5.91 9.45
N ASP A 75 8.88 5.17 8.41
CA ASP A 75 9.56 3.89 8.59
C ASP A 75 10.96 4.06 9.16
N HIS A 76 11.71 5.10 8.77
CA HIS A 76 12.99 5.42 9.42
C HIS A 76 12.82 5.83 10.89
N LEU A 77 11.80 6.62 11.23
CA LEU A 77 11.50 6.95 12.63
C LEU A 77 11.20 5.67 13.45
N ARG A 78 10.49 4.70 12.87
CA ARG A 78 10.24 3.39 13.50
C ARG A 78 11.54 2.60 13.67
N GLN A 79 12.42 2.60 12.67
CA GLN A 79 13.74 1.97 12.78
C GLN A 79 14.59 2.59 13.88
N TRP A 80 14.58 3.91 14.05
CA TRP A 80 15.31 4.59 15.12
C TRP A 80 14.82 4.16 16.51
N LEU A 81 13.50 4.03 16.70
CA LEU A 81 12.91 3.51 17.93
C LEU A 81 13.40 2.09 18.22
N ILE A 82 13.33 1.19 17.23
CA ILE A 82 13.75 -0.21 17.38
C ILE A 82 15.26 -0.28 17.65
N SER A 83 16.08 0.42 16.87
CA SER A 83 17.54 0.45 17.00
C SER A 83 17.97 0.97 18.36
N SER A 84 17.24 1.92 18.95
CA SER A 84 17.55 2.41 20.30
C SER A 84 17.28 1.38 21.38
N VAL A 85 16.21 0.60 21.25
CA VAL A 85 15.92 -0.52 22.18
C VAL A 85 17.01 -1.59 22.06
N LEU A 86 17.38 -1.96 20.83
CA LEU A 86 18.44 -2.95 20.57
C LEU A 86 19.80 -2.47 21.06
N TRP A 87 20.11 -1.18 20.89
CA TRP A 87 21.33 -0.57 21.42
C TRP A 87 21.38 -0.65 22.95
N VAL A 88 20.31 -0.22 23.64
CA VAL A 88 20.22 -0.33 25.11
C VAL A 88 20.40 -1.77 25.57
N SER A 89 19.74 -2.72 24.90
CA SER A 89 19.85 -4.16 25.20
C SER A 89 21.28 -4.68 25.10
N ARG A 90 22.02 -4.25 24.06
CA ARG A 90 23.44 -4.56 23.90
C ARG A 90 24.30 -3.97 25.03
N GLU A 91 24.07 -2.71 25.40
CA GLU A 91 24.82 -2.04 26.47
C GLU A 91 24.63 -2.69 27.85
N VAL A 92 23.46 -3.25 28.11
CA VAL A 92 23.18 -3.97 29.37
C VAL A 92 23.45 -5.48 29.28
N GLY A 93 23.96 -5.97 28.14
CA GLY A 93 24.30 -7.38 27.94
C GLY A 93 23.09 -8.33 27.90
N ILE A 94 21.89 -7.82 27.59
CA ILE A 94 20.68 -8.64 27.47
C ILE A 94 20.42 -8.88 25.98
N PRO A 95 20.51 -10.11 25.45
CA PRO A 95 20.15 -10.38 24.07
C PRO A 95 18.64 -10.23 23.86
N LEU A 96 18.24 -9.47 22.84
CA LEU A 96 16.85 -9.38 22.38
C LEU A 96 16.71 -10.05 21.02
N PRO A 97 15.86 -11.08 20.86
CA PRO A 97 15.56 -11.63 19.56
C PRO A 97 14.78 -10.61 18.73
N ARG A 98 15.07 -10.58 17.43
CA ARG A 98 14.34 -9.79 16.45
C ARG A 98 13.71 -10.73 15.44
N LEU A 99 12.39 -10.65 15.30
CA LEU A 99 11.70 -11.25 14.17
C LEU A 99 12.05 -10.44 12.90
N GLY A 100 12.62 -11.10 11.89
CA GLY A 100 12.80 -10.50 10.57
C GLY A 100 11.45 -10.06 10.00
N TYR A 101 11.44 -9.02 9.15
CA TYR A 101 10.17 -8.49 8.66
C TYR A 101 9.48 -9.45 7.69
N PHE A 102 10.25 -10.09 6.80
CA PHE A 102 9.76 -10.99 5.76
C PHE A 102 10.36 -12.39 5.90
N PRO A 103 9.69 -13.42 5.35
CA PRO A 103 10.20 -14.79 5.38
C PRO A 103 11.53 -14.91 4.63
N LYS A 104 12.32 -15.94 4.99
CA LYS A 104 13.58 -16.30 4.34
C LYS A 104 14.64 -15.18 4.28
N GLY A 105 14.50 -14.17 5.14
CA GLY A 105 15.42 -13.03 5.20
C GLY A 105 15.32 -12.08 4.00
N ALA A 106 14.19 -12.06 3.29
CA ALA A 106 13.97 -11.12 2.20
C ALA A 106 14.08 -9.67 2.69
N SER A 107 14.84 -8.85 1.95
CA SER A 107 15.08 -7.44 2.31
C SER A 107 13.98 -6.49 1.86
N ALA A 108 13.04 -6.97 1.05
CA ALA A 108 11.82 -6.28 0.63
C ALA A 108 10.90 -7.30 -0.07
N ILE A 109 9.63 -6.97 -0.18
CA ILE A 109 8.64 -7.66 -1.02
C ILE A 109 8.09 -6.67 -2.04
N ALA A 110 7.58 -7.16 -3.17
CA ALA A 110 6.94 -6.32 -4.18
C ALA A 110 5.44 -6.62 -4.29
N HIS A 111 4.67 -5.60 -4.67
CA HIS A 111 3.24 -5.66 -4.87
C HIS A 111 2.84 -4.86 -6.10
N LEU A 112 1.92 -5.42 -6.90
CA LEU A 112 1.30 -4.75 -8.04
C LEU A 112 -0.21 -4.69 -7.82
N SER A 113 -0.79 -3.50 -7.86
CA SER A 113 -2.23 -3.30 -7.98
C SER A 113 -2.60 -2.86 -9.40
N LEU A 114 -3.76 -3.31 -9.87
CA LEU A 114 -4.28 -3.03 -11.20
C LEU A 114 -5.68 -2.44 -11.12
N ASP A 115 -5.83 -1.17 -11.48
CA ASP A 115 -7.13 -0.49 -11.47
C ASP A 115 -7.82 -0.71 -12.81
N THR A 116 -8.98 -1.37 -12.81
CA THR A 116 -9.64 -1.88 -14.03
C THR A 116 -10.44 -0.83 -14.79
N ASP A 117 -10.03 0.43 -14.71
CA ASP A 117 -10.73 1.56 -15.32
C ASP A 117 -11.09 1.29 -16.78
N GLY A 118 -12.37 1.54 -17.11
CA GLY A 118 -12.94 1.28 -18.43
C GLY A 118 -13.37 -0.17 -18.68
N ASN A 119 -12.98 -1.13 -17.84
CA ASN A 119 -13.41 -2.53 -17.91
C ASN A 119 -13.23 -3.20 -19.30
N ASP A 120 -12.16 -2.84 -20.02
CA ASP A 120 -11.85 -3.39 -21.35
C ASP A 120 -11.24 -4.81 -21.25
N PRO A 121 -11.93 -5.85 -21.74
CA PRO A 121 -11.43 -7.22 -21.63
C PRO A 121 -10.21 -7.53 -22.49
N GLU A 122 -10.04 -6.86 -23.63
CA GLU A 122 -8.89 -7.07 -24.51
C GLU A 122 -7.62 -6.56 -23.82
N LEU A 123 -7.69 -5.35 -23.25
CA LEU A 123 -6.60 -4.75 -22.49
C LEU A 123 -6.30 -5.52 -21.20
N ALA A 124 -7.33 -6.04 -20.52
CA ALA A 124 -7.14 -6.95 -19.39
C ALA A 124 -6.39 -8.24 -19.82
N GLY A 125 -6.77 -8.81 -20.97
CA GLY A 125 -6.10 -9.97 -21.56
C GLY A 125 -4.61 -9.73 -21.81
N PHE A 126 -4.26 -8.59 -22.43
CA PHE A 126 -2.85 -8.21 -22.64
C PHE A 126 -2.09 -8.02 -21.33
N MET A 127 -2.70 -7.39 -20.33
CA MET A 127 -2.07 -7.22 -19.02
C MET A 127 -1.80 -8.59 -18.36
N LEU A 128 -2.78 -9.50 -18.36
CA LEU A 128 -2.63 -10.86 -17.82
C LEU A 128 -1.51 -11.64 -18.54
N ASP A 129 -1.42 -11.54 -19.87
CA ASP A 129 -0.33 -12.16 -20.63
C ASP A 129 1.05 -11.64 -20.15
N ARG A 130 1.19 -10.33 -19.93
CA ARG A 130 2.43 -9.74 -19.43
C ARG A 130 2.78 -10.16 -18.01
N LEU A 131 1.80 -10.27 -17.12
CA LEU A 131 2.02 -10.77 -15.76
C LEU A 131 2.49 -12.22 -15.77
N LYS A 132 1.85 -13.06 -16.62
CA LYS A 132 2.18 -14.46 -16.79
C LYS A 132 3.58 -14.67 -17.37
N GLU A 133 3.95 -13.90 -18.41
CA GLU A 133 5.31 -13.90 -18.97
C GLU A 133 6.36 -13.57 -17.92
N ASN A 134 6.02 -12.68 -16.97
CA ASN A 134 6.88 -12.32 -15.86
C ASN A 134 6.71 -13.25 -14.64
N GLY A 135 5.80 -14.22 -14.63
CA GLY A 135 5.57 -15.11 -13.49
C GLY A 135 5.22 -14.37 -12.19
N VAL A 136 4.47 -13.27 -12.28
CA VAL A 136 4.05 -12.47 -11.13
C VAL A 136 2.55 -12.52 -10.93
N ARG A 137 2.11 -12.30 -9.69
CA ARG A 137 0.68 -12.15 -9.36
C ARG A 137 0.41 -10.72 -8.90
N ALA A 138 -0.80 -10.26 -9.16
CA ALA A 138 -1.23 -8.90 -8.87
C ALA A 138 -2.61 -8.89 -8.18
N THR A 139 -2.97 -7.74 -7.64
CA THR A 139 -4.30 -7.47 -7.09
C THR A 139 -5.09 -6.60 -8.06
N TRP A 140 -6.19 -7.13 -8.57
CA TRP A 140 -7.04 -6.46 -9.55
C TRP A 140 -8.15 -5.71 -8.83
N CYS A 141 -8.07 -4.38 -8.79
CA CYS A 141 -9.06 -3.49 -8.20
C CYS A 141 -10.19 -3.27 -9.22
N ASN A 142 -11.30 -4.00 -9.03
CA ASN A 142 -12.40 -4.04 -9.98
C ASN A 142 -13.42 -2.94 -9.71
N ILE A 143 -13.58 -2.05 -10.69
CA ILE A 143 -14.57 -0.97 -10.68
C ILE A 143 -15.87 -1.40 -11.35
N LEU A 144 -17.00 -0.84 -10.93
CA LEU A 144 -18.24 -1.01 -11.67
C LEU A 144 -18.17 -0.33 -13.05
N PRO A 145 -18.88 -0.84 -14.07
CA PRO A 145 -19.80 -1.99 -14.07
C PRO A 145 -19.13 -3.38 -14.10
N CYS A 146 -17.81 -3.46 -13.90
CA CYS A 146 -16.96 -4.65 -14.04
C CYS A 146 -16.87 -5.17 -15.48
N TYR A 147 -16.05 -6.19 -15.69
CA TYR A 147 -15.93 -6.88 -16.98
C TYR A 147 -17.23 -7.60 -17.37
N PRO A 148 -17.59 -7.64 -18.67
CA PRO A 148 -18.68 -8.48 -19.17
C PRO A 148 -18.48 -9.96 -18.80
N ARG A 149 -19.55 -10.65 -18.37
CA ARG A 149 -19.45 -12.04 -17.90
C ARG A 149 -18.93 -13.01 -18.95
N ASP A 150 -19.30 -12.80 -20.22
CA ASP A 150 -18.88 -13.61 -21.36
C ASP A 150 -17.39 -13.44 -21.72
N SER A 151 -16.73 -12.40 -21.22
CA SER A 151 -15.30 -12.16 -21.43
C SER A 151 -14.38 -13.11 -20.66
N ARG A 152 -14.90 -13.79 -19.62
CA ARG A 152 -14.15 -14.73 -18.78
C ARG A 152 -12.95 -14.13 -18.02
N VAL A 153 -12.83 -12.80 -17.95
CA VAL A 153 -11.69 -12.12 -17.30
C VAL A 153 -11.56 -12.51 -15.81
N PHE A 154 -12.67 -12.50 -15.05
CA PHE A 154 -12.67 -12.90 -13.64
C PHE A 154 -12.28 -14.36 -13.40
N GLU A 155 -12.60 -15.26 -14.34
CA GLU A 155 -12.17 -16.65 -14.26
C GLU A 155 -10.67 -16.75 -14.45
N ARG A 156 -10.14 -16.06 -15.47
CA ARG A 156 -8.71 -16.01 -15.75
C ARG A 156 -7.91 -15.39 -14.59
N ILE A 157 -8.38 -14.30 -13.99
CA ILE A 157 -7.76 -13.69 -12.80
C ILE A 157 -7.61 -14.74 -11.68
N ARG A 158 -8.66 -15.52 -11.40
CA ARG A 158 -8.62 -16.56 -10.35
C ARG A 158 -7.75 -17.76 -10.72
N GLU A 159 -7.88 -18.26 -11.94
CA GLU A 159 -7.12 -19.42 -12.44
C GLU A 159 -5.61 -19.16 -12.47
N GLU A 160 -5.20 -17.91 -12.73
CA GLU A 160 -3.79 -17.48 -12.73
C GLU A 160 -3.29 -17.05 -11.32
N GLY A 161 -4.14 -17.18 -10.28
CA GLY A 161 -3.76 -16.96 -8.88
C GLY A 161 -3.69 -15.49 -8.45
N HIS A 162 -4.22 -14.57 -9.26
CA HIS A 162 -4.35 -13.16 -8.91
C HIS A 162 -5.45 -12.92 -7.87
N GLU A 163 -5.39 -11.78 -7.19
CA GLU A 163 -6.44 -11.37 -6.27
C GLU A 163 -7.51 -10.53 -6.97
N ILE A 164 -8.77 -10.79 -6.65
CA ILE A 164 -9.90 -9.91 -6.97
C ILE A 164 -10.09 -8.95 -5.78
N ALA A 165 -9.90 -7.66 -6.04
CA ALA A 165 -10.11 -6.55 -5.12
C ALA A 165 -11.25 -5.64 -5.59
N PHE A 166 -11.71 -4.79 -4.67
CA PHE A 166 -12.79 -3.82 -4.88
C PHE A 166 -12.20 -2.45 -5.21
N HIS A 167 -12.75 -1.80 -6.25
CA HIS A 167 -12.40 -0.43 -6.61
C HIS A 167 -13.59 0.50 -6.40
N TYR A 168 -13.74 1.07 -5.20
CA TYR A 168 -14.89 1.90 -4.85
C TYR A 168 -14.90 3.19 -5.67
N ASP A 169 -16.01 3.44 -6.38
CA ASP A 169 -16.19 4.65 -7.19
C ASP A 169 -17.19 5.61 -6.54
N SER A 170 -16.73 6.82 -6.28
CA SER A 170 -17.56 7.92 -5.77
C SER A 170 -17.31 9.23 -6.52
N GLY A 171 -16.72 9.15 -7.72
CA GLY A 171 -16.28 10.31 -8.49
C GLY A 171 -16.68 10.32 -9.96
N SER A 172 -16.91 9.17 -10.60
CA SER A 172 -17.05 9.13 -12.07
C SER A 172 -18.33 9.75 -12.61
N ASP A 173 -19.48 9.57 -11.93
CA ASP A 173 -20.71 10.28 -12.31
C ASP A 173 -21.70 10.41 -11.13
N PRO A 174 -21.82 11.60 -10.50
CA PRO A 174 -22.73 11.81 -9.39
C PRO A 174 -24.23 11.75 -9.79
N ARG A 175 -24.55 11.80 -11.09
CA ARG A 175 -25.93 11.75 -11.60
C ARG A 175 -26.51 10.33 -11.59
N ILE A 176 -25.65 9.31 -11.63
CA ILE A 176 -26.05 7.90 -11.54
C ILE A 176 -25.91 7.33 -10.13
N GLY A 177 -25.54 8.16 -9.15
CA GLY A 177 -25.57 7.81 -7.72
C GLY A 177 -24.20 7.59 -7.07
N PHE A 178 -23.09 7.64 -7.81
CA PHE A 178 -21.75 7.49 -7.23
C PHE A 178 -21.41 8.69 -6.34
N ARG A 179 -21.56 8.48 -5.03
CA ARG A 179 -21.41 9.48 -3.98
C ARG A 179 -20.56 8.91 -2.87
N TRP A 180 -19.71 9.73 -2.26
CA TRP A 180 -18.95 9.36 -1.08
C TRP A 180 -19.89 9.18 0.13
N ASN A 181 -20.30 7.94 0.38
CA ASN A 181 -21.05 7.56 1.56
C ASN A 181 -21.03 6.03 1.75
N ARG A 182 -21.34 5.62 2.98
CA ARG A 182 -21.36 4.23 3.38
C ARG A 182 -22.35 3.36 2.58
N GLU A 183 -23.56 3.85 2.32
CA GLU A 183 -24.60 3.06 1.63
C GLU A 183 -24.16 2.69 0.20
N GLU A 184 -23.57 3.66 -0.50
CA GLU A 184 -23.05 3.45 -1.85
C GLU A 184 -21.84 2.50 -1.83
N PHE A 185 -20.90 2.69 -0.89
CA PHE A 185 -19.77 1.76 -0.71
C PHE A 185 -20.25 0.30 -0.53
N LEU A 186 -21.19 0.06 0.38
CA LEU A 186 -21.74 -1.28 0.62
C LEU A 186 -22.44 -1.85 -0.62
N THR A 187 -23.22 -1.00 -1.30
CA THR A 187 -23.96 -1.40 -2.51
C THR A 187 -23.01 -1.83 -3.61
N GLN A 188 -22.00 -1.02 -3.91
CA GLN A 188 -21.01 -1.32 -4.93
C GLN A 188 -20.17 -2.54 -4.58
N TYR A 189 -19.73 -2.66 -3.32
CA TYR A 189 -18.97 -3.83 -2.85
C TYR A 189 -19.72 -5.13 -3.16
N HIS A 190 -21.01 -5.21 -2.78
CA HIS A 190 -21.81 -6.39 -3.05
C HIS A 190 -22.11 -6.61 -4.54
N GLN A 191 -22.19 -5.55 -5.34
CA GLN A 191 -22.31 -5.68 -6.79
C GLN A 191 -21.04 -6.27 -7.42
N VAL A 192 -19.86 -5.82 -7.00
CA VAL A 192 -18.57 -6.36 -7.47
C VAL A 192 -18.42 -7.81 -7.04
N CYS A 193 -18.72 -8.17 -5.78
CA CYS A 193 -18.73 -9.58 -5.33
C CYS A 193 -19.62 -10.46 -6.23
N ARG A 194 -20.83 -10.01 -6.55
CA ARG A 194 -21.75 -10.73 -7.44
C ARG A 194 -21.27 -10.80 -8.90
N ALA A 195 -20.61 -9.76 -9.40
CA ALA A 195 -20.07 -9.74 -10.76
C ALA A 195 -18.86 -10.69 -10.89
N ALA A 196 -17.97 -10.68 -9.90
CA ALA A 196 -16.80 -11.53 -9.80
C ALA A 196 -17.11 -13.00 -9.43
N GLY A 197 -18.30 -13.27 -8.91
CA GLY A 197 -18.68 -14.60 -8.44
C GLY A 197 -17.91 -15.05 -7.20
N VAL A 198 -17.67 -14.11 -6.27
CA VAL A 198 -16.98 -14.34 -5.00
C VAL A 198 -17.87 -13.93 -3.82
N ASP A 199 -17.76 -14.64 -2.70
CA ASP A 199 -18.55 -14.34 -1.51
C ASP A 199 -18.03 -13.11 -0.74
N ARG A 200 -16.73 -12.85 -0.84
CA ARG A 200 -16.04 -11.79 -0.11
C ARG A 200 -14.80 -11.31 -0.85
N ILE A 201 -14.51 -10.02 -0.73
CA ILE A 201 -13.31 -9.36 -1.22
C ILE A 201 -12.53 -8.80 -0.02
N LEU A 202 -11.22 -9.00 0.03
CA LEU A 202 -10.38 -8.63 1.18
C LEU A 202 -9.71 -7.27 1.04
N THR A 203 -9.61 -6.76 -0.19
CA THR A 203 -8.86 -5.54 -0.50
C THR A 203 -9.77 -4.50 -1.12
N ASN A 204 -9.64 -3.26 -0.66
CA ASN A 204 -10.23 -2.08 -1.30
C ASN A 204 -9.14 -1.13 -1.78
N LYS A 205 -9.45 -0.38 -2.84
CA LYS A 205 -8.75 0.83 -3.22
C LYS A 205 -9.73 1.76 -3.92
N ASN A 206 -9.78 3.04 -3.59
CA ASN A 206 -10.78 3.95 -4.15
C ASN A 206 -10.33 4.48 -5.51
N HIS A 207 -11.29 4.61 -6.42
CA HIS A 207 -11.09 5.28 -7.70
C HIS A 207 -10.68 6.74 -7.49
N TYR A 208 -9.80 7.27 -8.35
CA TYR A 208 -9.17 8.60 -8.22
C TYR A 208 -8.42 8.85 -6.91
N THR A 209 -8.03 7.82 -6.15
CA THR A 209 -7.56 7.96 -4.76
C THR A 209 -8.52 8.76 -3.86
N ARG A 210 -9.81 8.76 -4.20
CA ARG A 210 -10.86 9.54 -3.53
C ARG A 210 -10.86 9.25 -2.03
N TRP A 211 -10.93 10.30 -1.23
CA TRP A 211 -11.04 10.20 0.22
C TRP A 211 -11.76 11.41 0.80
N GLU A 212 -12.68 11.19 1.75
CA GLU A 212 -13.24 12.27 2.56
C GLU A 212 -13.35 11.85 4.03
N GLY A 213 -13.14 12.81 4.92
CA GLY A 213 -13.10 12.58 6.36
C GLY A 213 -11.75 12.07 6.86
N GLY A 214 -11.75 11.48 8.06
CA GLY A 214 -10.58 10.96 8.73
C GLY A 214 -10.47 9.45 8.55
N THR A 215 -10.87 8.71 9.58
CA THR A 215 -10.73 7.25 9.65
C THR A 215 -12.04 6.49 9.51
N GLU A 216 -13.15 7.19 9.28
CA GLU A 216 -14.49 6.61 9.21
C GLU A 216 -14.62 5.61 8.05
N PHE A 217 -13.94 5.86 6.94
CA PHE A 217 -13.93 4.96 5.78
C PHE A 217 -13.42 3.55 6.11
N PHE A 218 -12.41 3.44 6.98
CA PHE A 218 -11.90 2.14 7.42
C PHE A 218 -12.96 1.32 8.18
N GLU A 219 -13.90 1.97 8.85
CA GLU A 219 -15.01 1.28 9.54
C GLU A 219 -15.96 0.65 8.51
N TRP A 220 -16.18 1.30 7.37
CA TRP A 220 -16.98 0.75 6.27
C TRP A 220 -16.29 -0.49 5.68
N CYS A 221 -14.96 -0.42 5.49
CA CYS A 221 -14.15 -1.57 5.08
C CYS A 221 -14.29 -2.74 6.06
N VAL A 222 -14.14 -2.50 7.37
CA VAL A 222 -14.28 -3.54 8.40
C VAL A 222 -15.65 -4.20 8.36
N GLU A 223 -16.71 -3.43 8.12
CA GLU A 223 -18.08 -3.94 8.10
C GLU A 223 -18.31 -5.01 7.03
N VAL A 224 -17.74 -4.83 5.84
CA VAL A 224 -17.86 -5.79 4.72
C VAL A 224 -16.78 -6.87 4.74
N GLY A 225 -15.88 -6.82 5.72
CA GLY A 225 -14.77 -7.76 5.87
C GLY A 225 -13.56 -7.46 4.97
N VAL A 226 -13.42 -6.23 4.46
CA VAL A 226 -12.18 -5.77 3.84
C VAL A 226 -11.11 -5.65 4.93
N GLU A 227 -9.99 -6.33 4.71
CA GLU A 227 -8.90 -6.44 5.67
C GLU A 227 -7.76 -5.45 5.39
N ILE A 228 -7.65 -4.96 4.16
CA ILE A 228 -6.59 -4.05 3.71
C ILE A 228 -7.16 -3.02 2.72
N GLU A 229 -6.78 -1.76 2.93
CA GLU A 229 -7.18 -0.57 2.20
C GLU A 229 -5.91 0.02 1.57
N SER A 230 -5.95 0.30 0.28
CA SER A 230 -4.77 0.66 -0.51
C SER A 230 -4.96 1.98 -1.28
N THR A 231 -5.84 2.86 -0.80
CA THR A 231 -6.14 4.13 -1.47
C THR A 231 -5.06 5.17 -1.27
N ARG A 232 -4.37 5.17 -0.13
CA ARG A 232 -3.41 6.24 0.15
C ARG A 232 -2.20 6.09 -0.74
N GLY A 233 -1.89 7.15 -1.47
CA GLY A 233 -0.77 7.18 -2.38
C GLY A 233 -0.86 8.40 -3.27
N PRO A 234 0.12 8.57 -4.15
CA PRO A 234 0.21 9.75 -4.99
C PRO A 234 -0.85 9.75 -6.10
N SER A 235 -1.50 10.88 -6.31
CA SER A 235 -2.23 11.16 -7.55
C SER A 235 -1.47 12.09 -8.50
N LYS A 236 -0.41 12.76 -8.03
CA LYS A 236 0.36 13.78 -8.77
C LYS A 236 1.87 13.46 -8.80
N PRO A 237 2.63 14.03 -9.77
CA PRO A 237 4.08 13.86 -9.81
C PRO A 237 4.81 14.30 -8.52
N GLY A 238 4.40 15.44 -7.94
CA GLY A 238 5.04 15.98 -6.74
C GLY A 238 4.77 15.20 -5.46
N THR A 239 3.82 14.26 -5.47
CA THR A 239 3.48 13.41 -4.32
C THR A 239 4.01 11.98 -4.42
N ILE A 240 4.68 11.62 -5.52
CA ILE A 240 5.29 10.29 -5.70
C ILE A 240 6.12 9.87 -4.49
N GLY A 241 6.13 8.56 -4.24
CA GLY A 241 6.98 7.89 -3.27
C GLY A 241 6.25 7.70 -1.96
N PHE A 242 6.65 8.44 -0.93
CA PHE A 242 6.17 8.22 0.43
C PHE A 242 5.43 9.45 1.00
N PRO A 243 4.31 9.91 0.41
CA PRO A 243 3.57 11.08 0.91
C PRO A 243 2.98 10.86 2.31
N PHE A 244 2.79 9.59 2.70
CA PHE A 244 2.41 9.16 4.06
C PHE A 244 3.58 8.53 4.82
N GLY A 245 4.81 8.79 4.37
CA GLY A 245 6.09 8.44 4.99
C GLY A 245 6.36 6.94 5.17
N SER A 246 5.58 6.06 4.55
CA SER A 246 5.58 4.63 4.87
C SER A 246 5.40 3.78 3.62
N CYS A 247 6.10 2.66 3.56
CA CYS A 247 5.80 1.52 2.69
C CYS A 247 5.55 0.23 3.47
N HIS A 248 5.44 0.34 4.79
CA HIS A 248 4.93 -0.71 5.67
C HIS A 248 3.42 -0.56 5.85
N PRO A 249 2.64 -1.64 5.85
CA PRO A 249 1.24 -1.57 6.24
C PRO A 249 1.09 -1.23 7.74
N TRP A 250 0.04 -0.49 8.09
CA TRP A 250 -0.28 -0.18 9.49
C TRP A 250 -1.77 -0.30 9.77
N PHE A 251 -2.11 -0.41 11.06
CA PHE A 251 -3.50 -0.29 11.50
C PHE A 251 -3.75 1.18 11.86
N PRO A 252 -4.68 1.87 11.17
CA PRO A 252 -5.12 3.20 11.57
C PRO A 252 -5.67 3.19 12.99
N LEU A 253 -5.60 4.32 13.68
CA LEU A 253 -6.17 4.55 14.99
C LEU A 253 -7.42 5.42 14.85
N ASP A 254 -8.48 5.03 15.54
CA ASP A 254 -9.67 5.86 15.67
C ASP A 254 -9.40 7.11 16.54
N ARG A 255 -10.42 7.95 16.71
CA ARG A 255 -10.34 9.19 17.51
C ARG A 255 -10.02 8.95 18.99
N LEU A 256 -10.16 7.73 19.50
CA LEU A 256 -9.83 7.32 20.86
C LEU A 256 -8.46 6.62 20.94
N GLY A 257 -7.72 6.54 19.83
CA GLY A 257 -6.42 5.89 19.75
C GLY A 257 -6.48 4.36 19.66
N LYS A 258 -7.66 3.78 19.40
CA LYS A 258 -7.82 2.33 19.25
C LYS A 258 -7.59 1.93 17.79
N ARG A 259 -6.89 0.81 17.59
CA ARG A 259 -6.65 0.26 16.25
C ARG A 259 -7.94 -0.16 15.58
N ILE A 260 -8.12 0.27 14.33
CA ILE A 260 -9.18 -0.18 13.43
C ILE A 260 -8.74 -1.48 12.76
N GLY A 261 -9.67 -2.42 12.55
CA GLY A 261 -9.38 -3.78 12.07
C GLY A 261 -8.99 -3.92 10.59
N CYS A 262 -8.79 -2.81 9.88
CA CYS A 262 -8.40 -2.75 8.48
C CYS A 262 -6.98 -2.19 8.39
N LEU A 263 -6.08 -2.84 7.64
CA LEU A 263 -4.75 -2.33 7.36
C LEU A 263 -4.84 -1.22 6.32
N GLU A 264 -4.06 -0.17 6.49
CA GLU A 264 -3.74 0.76 5.41
C GLU A 264 -2.43 0.33 4.77
N PHE A 265 -2.36 0.36 3.44
CA PHE A 265 -1.19 -0.03 2.66
C PHE A 265 -0.99 0.88 1.44
N PRO A 266 -0.11 1.89 1.56
CA PRO A 266 -0.01 2.90 0.53
C PRO A 266 0.74 2.41 -0.71
N PHE A 267 0.44 3.03 -1.85
CA PHE A 267 1.19 2.82 -3.09
C PHE A 267 2.17 3.96 -3.36
N LEU A 268 3.23 3.65 -4.12
CA LEU A 268 4.38 4.54 -4.31
C LEU A 268 4.28 5.41 -5.55
N THR A 269 3.66 4.90 -6.61
CA THR A 269 3.41 5.62 -7.85
C THR A 269 2.42 4.85 -8.72
N GLN A 270 1.92 5.51 -9.76
CA GLN A 270 0.97 4.97 -10.72
C GLN A 270 1.47 5.14 -12.14
N ASP A 271 1.22 4.15 -13.01
CA ASP A 271 1.54 4.16 -14.43
C ASP A 271 2.82 4.92 -14.80
N PRO A 272 4.00 4.40 -14.43
CA PRO A 272 5.26 4.84 -15.01
C PRO A 272 5.12 4.96 -16.54
N VAL A 273 5.67 6.04 -17.11
CA VAL A 273 5.52 6.54 -18.49
C VAL A 273 4.25 7.36 -18.75
N VAL A 274 3.12 7.06 -18.10
CA VAL A 274 1.87 7.80 -18.35
C VAL A 274 1.74 9.01 -17.44
N THR A 275 1.90 8.81 -16.12
CA THR A 275 1.75 9.90 -15.15
C THR A 275 3.09 10.45 -14.69
N VAL A 276 4.12 9.60 -14.70
CA VAL A 276 5.45 9.92 -14.17
C VAL A 276 6.55 9.29 -15.01
N PRO A 277 7.75 9.88 -15.10
CA PRO A 277 8.89 9.26 -15.79
C PRO A 277 9.31 7.95 -15.12
N ALA A 278 9.61 6.91 -15.91
CA ALA A 278 10.02 5.61 -15.38
C ALA A 278 11.33 5.64 -14.55
N CYS A 279 12.19 6.63 -14.76
CA CYS A 279 13.46 6.78 -14.03
C CYS A 279 13.30 6.80 -12.49
N VAL A 280 12.13 7.18 -11.96
CA VAL A 280 11.91 7.26 -10.51
C VAL A 280 11.74 5.90 -9.84
N THR A 281 11.35 4.83 -10.56
CA THR A 281 10.98 3.54 -9.94
C THR A 281 12.16 2.89 -9.22
N GLY A 282 13.37 3.03 -9.75
CA GLY A 282 14.59 2.48 -9.17
C GLY A 282 14.96 3.13 -7.83
N ASP A 283 14.72 4.44 -7.66
CA ASP A 283 14.90 5.13 -6.38
C ASP A 283 13.90 4.64 -5.34
N LEU A 284 12.63 4.51 -5.74
CA LEU A 284 11.57 4.01 -4.86
C LEU A 284 11.86 2.60 -4.37
N HIS A 285 12.31 1.71 -5.26
CA HIS A 285 12.75 0.38 -4.87
C HIS A 285 13.91 0.38 -3.87
N ARG A 286 14.93 1.24 -4.08
CA ARG A 286 16.05 1.37 -3.14
C ARG A 286 15.60 1.87 -1.77
N ALA A 287 14.72 2.87 -1.75
CA ALA A 287 14.18 3.44 -0.53
C ALA A 287 13.38 2.40 0.27
N VAL A 288 12.49 1.64 -0.40
CA VAL A 288 11.75 0.52 0.22
C VAL A 288 12.69 -0.52 0.83
N ARG A 289 13.73 -0.91 0.10
CA ARG A 289 14.71 -1.90 0.58
C ARG A 289 15.46 -1.43 1.82
N SER A 290 15.76 -0.13 1.91
CA SER A 290 16.47 0.43 3.06
C SER A 290 15.69 0.28 4.39
N VAL A 291 14.37 0.09 4.29
CA VAL A 291 13.47 -0.06 5.44
C VAL A 291 12.83 -1.43 5.58
N GLU A 292 13.25 -2.43 4.81
CA GLU A 292 12.61 -3.76 4.76
C GLU A 292 11.10 -3.64 4.50
N GLY A 293 10.71 -2.83 3.51
CA GLY A 293 9.31 -2.54 3.20
C GLY A 293 8.73 -3.28 2.00
N ILE A 294 7.55 -2.83 1.57
CA ILE A 294 6.84 -3.39 0.41
C ILE A 294 6.77 -2.37 -0.71
N ALA A 295 7.27 -2.74 -1.89
CA ALA A 295 7.26 -1.87 -3.05
C ALA A 295 5.94 -2.02 -3.80
N HIS A 296 5.00 -1.08 -3.59
CA HIS A 296 3.67 -1.10 -4.20
C HIS A 296 3.60 -0.16 -5.40
N PHE A 297 3.44 -0.74 -6.59
CA PHE A 297 3.20 -0.01 -7.83
C PHE A 297 1.80 -0.24 -8.35
N LEU A 298 1.25 0.78 -9.00
CA LEU A 298 -0.08 0.76 -9.60
C LEU A 298 0.04 0.86 -11.13
N PHE A 299 -0.70 0.04 -11.85
CA PHE A 299 -0.90 0.20 -13.30
C PHE A 299 -2.37 0.08 -13.68
N HIS A 300 -2.78 0.74 -14.76
CA HIS A 300 -4.09 0.53 -15.38
C HIS A 300 -3.94 -0.37 -16.61
N PRO A 301 -4.73 -1.45 -16.75
CA PRO A 301 -4.81 -2.20 -18.02
C PRO A 301 -5.14 -1.29 -19.20
N ALA A 302 -5.95 -0.24 -18.97
CA ALA A 302 -6.29 0.80 -19.96
C ALA A 302 -5.07 1.47 -20.63
N HIS A 303 -3.87 1.35 -20.06
CA HIS A 303 -2.65 1.98 -20.55
C HIS A 303 -1.63 1.00 -21.12
N ILE A 304 -1.84 -0.31 -21.00
CA ILE A 304 -0.81 -1.33 -21.31
C ILE A 304 -0.30 -1.28 -22.76
N ARG A 305 -1.12 -0.80 -23.70
CA ARG A 305 -0.76 -0.66 -25.12
C ARG A 305 -0.14 0.70 -25.49
N LYS A 306 -0.09 1.65 -24.55
CA LYS A 306 0.60 2.93 -24.81
C LYS A 306 2.11 2.67 -24.93
N PRO A 307 2.81 3.40 -25.82
CA PRO A 307 4.25 3.21 -26.00
C PRO A 307 5.03 3.32 -24.68
N GLY A 308 5.91 2.36 -24.40
CA GLY A 308 6.78 2.36 -23.23
C GLY A 308 6.17 1.77 -21.95
N VAL A 309 4.84 1.57 -21.87
CA VAL A 309 4.18 1.10 -20.64
C VAL A 309 4.49 -0.37 -20.34
N ALA A 310 4.47 -1.23 -21.36
CA ALA A 310 4.79 -2.65 -21.18
C ALA A 310 6.26 -2.87 -20.80
N GLU A 311 7.15 -2.06 -21.34
CA GLU A 311 8.57 -2.03 -21.00
C GLU A 311 8.77 -1.54 -19.56
N ALA A 312 8.11 -0.46 -19.16
CA ALA A 312 8.17 0.08 -17.80
C ALA A 312 7.61 -0.90 -16.77
N LEU A 313 6.49 -1.58 -17.08
CA LEU A 313 5.96 -2.67 -16.26
C LEU A 313 7.02 -3.76 -16.09
N SER A 314 7.60 -4.25 -17.19
CA SER A 314 8.61 -5.32 -17.15
C SER A 314 9.85 -4.91 -16.35
N GLN A 315 10.25 -3.63 -16.42
CA GLN A 315 11.34 -3.06 -15.61
C GLN A 315 11.00 -3.09 -14.12
N VAL A 316 9.83 -2.57 -13.71
CA VAL A 316 9.35 -2.62 -12.32
C VAL A 316 9.29 -4.07 -11.81
N LEU A 317 8.77 -4.99 -12.63
CA LEU A 317 8.67 -6.40 -12.27
C LEU A 317 10.05 -7.05 -12.06
N THR A 318 11.01 -6.73 -12.93
CA THR A 318 12.39 -7.23 -12.85
C THR A 318 13.14 -6.65 -11.66
N GLU A 319 13.01 -5.35 -11.40
CA GLU A 319 13.61 -4.66 -10.26
C GLU A 319 13.10 -5.29 -8.95
N GLY A 320 11.78 -5.47 -8.80
CA GLY A 320 11.20 -6.12 -7.61
C GLY A 320 11.77 -7.52 -7.34
N LYS A 321 11.97 -8.35 -8.37
CA LYS A 321 12.58 -9.68 -8.23
C LYS A 321 14.04 -9.61 -7.77
N SER A 322 14.79 -8.59 -8.19
CA SER A 322 16.22 -8.46 -7.88
C SER A 322 16.53 -8.31 -6.38
N TYR A 323 15.54 -7.95 -5.57
CA TYR A 323 15.68 -7.77 -4.12
C TYR A 323 15.30 -9.01 -3.29
N GLY A 324 15.19 -10.18 -3.95
CA GLY A 324 14.67 -11.41 -3.35
C GLY A 324 13.15 -11.38 -3.17
N GLY A 325 12.49 -10.38 -3.78
CA GLY A 325 11.09 -10.07 -3.59
C GLY A 325 10.19 -11.07 -4.30
N GLU A 326 9.55 -11.92 -3.51
CA GLU A 326 8.30 -12.53 -3.93
C GLU A 326 7.32 -11.41 -4.31
N TRP A 327 6.45 -11.68 -5.29
CA TRP A 327 5.35 -10.79 -5.64
C TRP A 327 4.11 -11.26 -4.91
N TRP A 328 3.66 -10.47 -3.95
CA TRP A 328 2.50 -10.78 -3.13
C TRP A 328 1.27 -10.00 -3.58
N THR A 329 0.11 -10.61 -3.45
CA THR A 329 -1.17 -9.90 -3.50
C THR A 329 -1.39 -9.12 -2.18
N ALA A 330 -2.29 -8.15 -2.19
CA ALA A 330 -2.64 -7.39 -0.99
C ALA A 330 -3.25 -8.29 0.09
N ALA A 331 -4.03 -9.30 -0.29
CA ALA A 331 -4.53 -10.33 0.63
C ALA A 331 -3.39 -11.11 1.33
N GLU A 332 -2.32 -11.46 0.60
CA GLU A 332 -1.15 -12.14 1.17
C GLU A 332 -0.39 -11.24 2.13
N ILE A 333 -0.27 -9.96 1.79
CA ILE A 333 0.32 -8.93 2.66
C ILE A 333 -0.51 -8.78 3.95
N SER A 334 -1.85 -8.71 3.86
CA SER A 334 -2.73 -8.67 5.04
C SER A 334 -2.53 -9.90 5.92
N ALA A 335 -2.55 -11.09 5.30
CA ALA A 335 -2.34 -12.34 6.01
C ALA A 335 -0.98 -12.37 6.72
N TRP A 336 0.10 -11.99 6.03
CA TRP A 336 1.43 -11.92 6.60
C TRP A 336 1.52 -10.95 7.78
N GLU A 337 1.04 -9.72 7.61
CA GLU A 337 1.13 -8.70 8.67
C GLU A 337 0.36 -9.09 9.93
N ARG A 338 -0.83 -9.70 9.77
CA ARG A 338 -1.63 -10.21 10.89
C ARG A 338 -0.90 -11.35 11.60
N ARG A 339 -0.36 -12.31 10.83
CA ARG A 339 0.42 -13.45 11.36
C ARG A 339 1.68 -12.98 12.11
N ARG A 340 2.48 -12.12 11.49
CA ARG A 340 3.71 -11.56 12.05
C ARG A 340 3.46 -10.83 13.37
N ARG A 341 2.38 -10.04 13.45
CA ARG A 341 2.02 -9.30 14.68
C ARG A 341 1.41 -10.18 15.77
N ALA A 342 0.93 -11.37 15.43
CA ALA A 342 0.43 -12.36 16.37
C ALA A 342 1.53 -13.29 16.93
N ALA A 343 2.74 -13.25 16.35
CA ALA A 343 3.87 -14.05 16.81
C ALA A 343 4.30 -13.63 18.22
N LEU A 344 4.42 -14.62 19.12
CA LEU A 344 4.93 -14.45 20.47
C LEU A 344 6.23 -15.21 20.63
N ALA A 345 7.21 -14.62 21.32
CA ALA A 345 8.43 -15.29 21.73
C ALA A 345 8.35 -15.62 23.23
N ASP A 346 8.54 -16.90 23.61
CA ASP A 346 8.65 -17.27 25.03
C ASP A 346 10.11 -17.22 25.49
N ALA A 347 10.45 -16.18 26.26
CA ALA A 347 11.80 -15.99 26.79
C ALA A 347 12.15 -16.93 27.96
N ARG A 348 11.21 -17.74 28.47
CA ARG A 348 11.39 -18.50 29.72
C ARG A 348 12.16 -19.81 29.59
N LYS A 349 12.40 -20.31 28.38
CA LYS A 349 13.01 -21.65 28.19
C LYS A 349 14.45 -21.66 27.68
N GLY A 350 15.05 -20.49 27.41
CA GLY A 350 16.33 -20.44 26.66
C GLY A 350 16.21 -21.03 25.25
N ASP A 351 14.99 -21.35 24.83
CA ASP A 351 14.61 -22.02 23.61
C ASP A 351 13.47 -21.17 23.04
N TRP A 352 13.75 -20.46 21.96
CA TRP A 352 12.84 -19.49 21.39
C TRP A 352 11.83 -20.22 20.51
N SER A 353 10.67 -20.57 21.05
CA SER A 353 9.54 -21.03 20.24
C SER A 353 8.63 -19.85 19.89
N ALA A 354 8.25 -19.75 18.62
CA ALA A 354 7.17 -18.88 18.19
C ALA A 354 5.85 -19.58 18.54
N ALA A 355 5.07 -18.99 19.44
CA ALA A 355 3.69 -19.41 19.68
C ALA A 355 2.74 -18.44 18.98
N THR A 356 1.75 -18.97 18.26
CA THR A 356 0.71 -18.16 17.63
C THR A 356 -0.54 -18.19 18.46
N ARG A 357 -1.28 -17.09 18.48
CA ARG A 357 -2.55 -16.98 19.23
C ARG A 357 -3.70 -17.79 18.60
N THR A 358 -3.44 -18.49 17.51
CA THR A 358 -4.39 -19.26 16.71
C THR A 358 -3.79 -20.61 16.31
N ASP A 359 -4.58 -21.68 16.45
CA ASP A 359 -4.29 -23.06 16.04
C ASP A 359 -4.34 -23.22 14.51
N THR A 360 -3.42 -22.57 13.79
CA THR A 360 -3.32 -22.73 12.34
C THR A 360 -2.02 -23.44 12.01
N ASP A 361 -2.07 -24.51 11.23
CA ASP A 361 -0.92 -25.30 10.80
C ASP A 361 0.05 -24.44 9.96
N TRP A 362 1.34 -24.46 10.31
CA TRP A 362 2.41 -23.59 9.78
C TRP A 362 3.37 -24.32 8.85
N THR A 363 3.03 -25.52 8.40
CA THR A 363 3.89 -26.35 7.53
C THR A 363 3.90 -25.84 6.08
N GLY A 364 4.70 -24.80 5.80
CA GLY A 364 4.92 -24.36 4.41
C GLY A 364 5.82 -23.15 4.16
N LEU A 365 6.42 -22.53 5.19
CA LEU A 365 7.19 -21.28 5.04
C LEU A 365 8.50 -21.27 5.83
N GLU A 366 9.18 -22.42 5.92
CA GLU A 366 10.61 -22.45 6.31
C GLU A 366 11.50 -21.69 5.31
#